data_AF-T2JQS7-F1
#
_entry.id   AF-T2JQS7-F1
#
_cell.length_a   1.000
_cell.length_b   1.000
_cell.length_c   1.000
_cell.angle_alpha   90.00
_cell.angle_beta   90.00
_cell.angle_gamma   90.00
#
_symmetry.space_group_name_H-M   'P 1'
#
loop_
_entity.id
_entity.type
_entity.pdbx_description
1 polymer ?
#
loop_
_entity_poly.entity_id
_entity_poly.type
_entity_poly.pdbx_seq_one_letter_code
_entity_poly.pdbx_strand_id
1 'polypeptide(L)'
;MNSNTQQSLDKDQKIAQEALKKAYARETKTLVAEINQKASQITDINDIWALSDYLNSQRYNIEGKYDFGESTSVFVLAQLVKEKWLTLDELSDLTPSTRAKVAALAKM
;
A
#
# COMPACT_ATOMS: atom_id res chain seq x y z
N MET A 1 -6.97 30.19 -17.41
CA MET A 1 -6.34 29.46 -16.27
C MET A 1 -6.90 28.07 -16.34
N ASN A 2 -6.11 27.00 -16.60
CA ASN A 2 -6.48 25.59 -16.39
C ASN A 2 -5.37 24.60 -16.83
N SER A 3 -4.34 25.04 -17.57
CA SER A 3 -3.28 24.15 -18.05
C SER A 3 -2.26 23.73 -16.97
N ASN A 4 -1.88 24.64 -16.06
CA ASN A 4 -0.88 24.36 -15.02
C ASN A 4 -1.39 23.43 -13.90
N THR A 5 -2.68 23.52 -13.57
CA THR A 5 -3.29 22.71 -12.49
C THR A 5 -3.51 21.27 -12.92
N GLN A 6 -3.94 21.06 -14.18
CA GLN A 6 -4.10 19.73 -14.77
C GLN A 6 -2.75 19.01 -14.87
N GLN A 7 -1.72 19.71 -15.35
CA GLN A 7 -0.37 19.15 -15.53
C GLN A 7 0.31 18.76 -14.21
N SER A 8 0.01 19.48 -13.11
CA SER A 8 0.49 19.12 -11.76
C SER A 8 -0.25 17.91 -11.17
N LEU A 9 -1.54 17.74 -11.50
CA LEU A 9 -2.34 16.58 -11.05
C LEU A 9 -1.80 15.28 -11.68
N ASP A 10 -1.51 15.33 -12.99
CA ASP A 10 -0.96 14.20 -13.75
C ASP A 10 0.41 13.76 -13.22
N LYS A 11 1.22 14.72 -12.72
CA LYS A 11 2.53 14.42 -12.12
C LYS A 11 2.39 13.72 -10.76
N ASP A 12 1.57 14.26 -9.86
CA ASP A 12 1.34 13.68 -8.53
C ASP A 12 0.72 12.28 -8.66
N GLN A 13 -0.19 12.07 -9.61
CA GLN A 13 -0.80 10.77 -9.88
C GLN A 13 0.24 9.73 -10.34
N LYS A 14 1.18 10.11 -11.22
CA LYS A 14 2.27 9.20 -11.63
C LYS A 14 3.17 8.83 -10.46
N ILE A 15 3.57 9.81 -9.65
CA ILE A 15 4.43 9.57 -8.48
C ILE A 15 3.71 8.68 -7.47
N ALA A 16 2.42 8.93 -7.22
CA ALA A 16 1.59 8.11 -6.36
C ALA A 16 1.52 6.66 -6.88
N GLN A 17 1.27 6.46 -8.18
CA GLN A 17 1.25 5.12 -8.80
C GLN A 17 2.59 4.39 -8.64
N GLU A 18 3.72 5.07 -8.79
CA GLU A 18 5.04 4.48 -8.60
C GLU A 18 5.28 4.10 -7.14
N ALA A 19 4.91 4.96 -6.19
CA ALA A 19 4.99 4.67 -4.76
C ALA A 19 4.12 3.46 -4.39
N LEU A 20 2.89 3.40 -4.91
CA LEU A 20 1.98 2.27 -4.71
C LEU A 20 2.55 0.96 -5.24
N LYS A 21 3.14 0.96 -6.45
CA LYS A 21 3.81 -0.23 -7.01
C LYS A 21 4.97 -0.70 -6.13
N LYS A 22 5.78 0.23 -5.61
CA LYS A 22 6.89 -0.09 -4.69
C LYS A 22 6.37 -0.70 -3.38
N ALA A 23 5.34 -0.10 -2.80
CA ALA A 23 4.72 -0.60 -1.57
C ALA A 23 4.15 -2.01 -1.76
N TYR A 24 3.38 -2.21 -2.85
CA TYR A 24 2.81 -3.50 -3.22
C TYR A 24 3.89 -4.58 -3.35
N ALA A 25 4.99 -4.29 -4.04
CA ALA A 25 6.09 -5.23 -4.19
C ALA A 25 6.76 -5.59 -2.85
N ARG A 26 6.93 -4.61 -1.94
CA ARG A 26 7.51 -4.86 -0.59
C ARG A 26 6.58 -5.70 0.27
N GLU A 27 5.31 -5.34 0.30
CA GLU A 27 4.31 -6.02 1.10
C GLU A 27 4.11 -7.45 0.65
N THR A 28 3.87 -7.67 -0.64
CA THR A 28 3.68 -9.02 -1.19
C THR A 28 4.92 -9.89 -1.01
N LYS A 29 6.13 -9.33 -1.17
CA LYS A 29 7.38 -10.06 -0.87
C LYS A 29 7.44 -10.49 0.60
N THR A 30 7.06 -9.59 1.51
CA THR A 30 7.07 -9.88 2.96
C THR A 30 6.01 -10.93 3.30
N LEU A 31 4.81 -10.80 2.74
CA LEU A 31 3.72 -11.74 2.92
C LEU A 31 4.09 -13.14 2.40
N VAL A 32 4.71 -13.25 1.23
CA VAL A 32 5.20 -14.54 0.70
C VAL A 32 6.22 -15.17 1.64
N ALA A 33 7.15 -14.39 2.20
CA ALA A 33 8.12 -14.91 3.17
C ALA A 33 7.44 -15.40 4.46
N GLU A 34 6.46 -14.65 4.96
CA GLU A 34 5.68 -15.03 6.14
C GLU A 34 4.87 -16.31 5.90
N ILE A 35 4.20 -16.43 4.75
CA ILE A 35 3.44 -17.63 4.37
C ILE A 35 4.36 -18.85 4.31
N ASN A 36 5.53 -18.72 3.69
CA ASN A 36 6.51 -19.81 3.62
C ASN A 36 6.99 -20.24 5.01
N GLN A 37 7.22 -19.27 5.91
CA GLN A 37 7.58 -19.57 7.29
C GLN A 37 6.45 -20.32 8.02
N LYS A 38 5.20 -19.85 7.92
CA LYS A 38 4.04 -20.52 8.52
C LYS A 38 3.86 -21.94 7.96
N ALA A 39 3.97 -22.09 6.64
CA ALA A 39 3.86 -23.39 5.97
C ALA A 39 4.93 -24.38 6.45
N SER A 40 6.16 -23.90 6.71
CA SER A 40 7.24 -24.76 7.23
C SER A 40 7.04 -25.28 8.65
N GLN A 41 6.07 -24.71 9.40
CA GLN A 41 5.77 -25.06 10.78
C GLN A 41 4.51 -25.94 10.93
N ILE A 42 3.87 -26.31 9.82
CA ILE A 42 2.67 -27.15 9.82
C ILE A 42 3.02 -28.54 10.36
N THR A 43 2.27 -29.00 11.36
CA THR A 43 2.42 -30.33 11.95
C THR A 43 1.16 -31.16 11.86
N ASP A 44 -0.01 -30.52 11.75
CA ASP A 44 -1.29 -31.20 11.63
C ASP A 44 -2.28 -30.51 10.68
N ILE A 45 -3.47 -31.11 10.55
CA ILE A 45 -4.51 -30.66 9.63
C ILE A 45 -5.17 -29.33 10.06
N ASN A 46 -5.18 -29.00 11.36
CA ASN A 46 -5.71 -27.73 11.84
C ASN A 46 -4.79 -26.57 11.46
N ASP A 47 -3.47 -26.80 11.46
CA ASP A 47 -2.50 -25.80 10.98
C ASP A 47 -2.74 -25.45 9.50
N ILE A 48 -3.12 -26.45 8.68
CA ILE A 48 -3.46 -26.25 7.27
C ILE A 48 -4.72 -25.37 7.14
N TRP A 49 -5.75 -25.62 7.94
CA TRP A 49 -6.97 -24.80 7.93
C TRP A 49 -6.71 -23.37 8.39
N ALA A 50 -5.93 -23.19 9.46
CA ALA A 50 -5.53 -21.88 9.94
C ALA A 50 -4.73 -21.10 8.87
N LEU A 51 -3.83 -21.77 8.14
CA LEU A 51 -3.11 -21.15 7.03
C LEU A 51 -4.06 -20.75 5.89
N SER A 52 -5.02 -21.60 5.53
CA SER A 52 -6.03 -21.28 4.50
C SER A 52 -6.86 -20.04 4.86
N ASP A 53 -7.36 -19.96 6.10
CA ASP A 53 -8.12 -18.81 6.57
C ASP A 53 -7.28 -17.53 6.56
N TYR A 54 -6.03 -17.63 6.99
CA TYR A 54 -5.06 -16.54 6.91
C TYR A 54 -4.86 -16.06 5.46
N LEU A 55 -4.63 -16.98 4.51
CA LEU A 55 -4.47 -16.64 3.09
C LEU A 55 -5.69 -15.90 2.52
N ASN A 56 -6.89 -16.36 2.85
CA ASN A 56 -8.14 -15.71 2.42
C ASN A 56 -8.26 -14.28 2.97
N SER A 57 -7.91 -14.09 4.25
CA SER A 57 -7.91 -12.76 4.88
C SER A 57 -6.89 -11.82 4.22
N GLN A 58 -5.66 -12.30 3.97
CA GLN A 58 -4.62 -11.49 3.35
C GLN A 58 -4.96 -11.11 1.90
N ARG A 59 -5.57 -12.03 1.15
CA ARG A 59 -6.06 -11.76 -0.20
C ARG A 59 -7.06 -10.61 -0.20
N TYR A 60 -8.08 -10.66 0.66
CA TYR A 60 -9.09 -9.61 0.76
C TYR A 60 -8.47 -8.25 1.14
N ASN A 61 -7.52 -8.25 2.08
CA ASN A 61 -6.83 -7.03 2.48
C ASN A 61 -6.03 -6.41 1.32
N ILE A 62 -5.26 -7.21 0.59
CA ILE A 62 -4.48 -6.72 -0.55
C ILE A 62 -5.38 -6.26 -1.70
N GLU A 63 -6.39 -7.04 -2.07
CA GLU A 63 -7.32 -6.67 -3.14
C GLU A 63 -8.03 -5.34 -2.83
N GLY A 64 -8.51 -5.15 -1.59
CA GLY A 64 -9.19 -3.91 -1.20
C GLY A 64 -8.26 -2.70 -1.06
N LYS A 65 -7.02 -2.91 -0.58
CA LYS A 65 -6.08 -1.80 -0.33
C LYS A 65 -5.51 -1.18 -1.59
N TYR A 66 -5.33 -1.98 -2.65
CA TYR A 66 -4.72 -1.54 -3.90
C TYR A 66 -5.72 -1.43 -5.06
N ASP A 67 -7.03 -1.35 -4.80
CA ASP A 67 -8.03 -1.09 -5.84
C ASP A 67 -7.98 0.40 -6.29
N PHE A 68 -7.60 0.65 -7.54
CA PHE A 68 -7.15 1.97 -7.99
C PHE A 68 -8.23 2.77 -8.74
N GLY A 69 -8.67 3.86 -8.14
CA GLY A 69 -9.32 5.01 -8.81
C GLY A 69 -8.55 6.31 -8.59
N GLU A 70 -8.76 7.35 -9.42
CA GLU A 70 -8.01 8.62 -9.35
C GLU A 70 -8.10 9.34 -8.00
N SER A 71 -9.23 9.20 -7.30
CA SER A 71 -9.53 9.86 -6.02
C SER A 71 -8.97 9.13 -4.79
N THR A 72 -8.45 7.91 -4.96
CA THR A 72 -8.14 6.97 -3.85
C THR A 72 -6.69 7.08 -3.35
N SER A 73 -5.82 7.85 -4.04
CA SER A 73 -4.37 7.83 -3.82
C SER A 73 -3.90 8.35 -2.45
N VAL A 74 -4.45 9.45 -1.94
CA VAL A 74 -3.94 10.10 -0.70
C VAL A 74 -4.20 9.24 0.55
N PHE A 75 -5.38 8.63 0.67
CA PHE A 75 -5.72 7.78 1.81
C PHE A 75 -4.90 6.50 1.81
N VAL A 76 -4.74 5.86 0.65
CA VAL A 76 -3.93 4.64 0.54
C VAL A 76 -2.46 4.95 0.82
N LEU A 77 -1.90 6.04 0.29
CA LEU A 77 -0.53 6.46 0.61
C LEU A 77 -0.35 6.69 2.12
N ALA A 78 -1.32 7.31 2.79
CA ALA A 78 -1.28 7.53 4.24
C ALA A 78 -1.33 6.21 5.02
N GLN A 79 -2.21 5.28 4.61
CA GLN A 79 -2.28 3.94 5.19
C GLN A 79 -0.95 3.19 5.03
N LEU A 80 -0.34 3.23 3.84
CA LEU A 80 0.94 2.57 3.57
C LEU A 80 2.11 3.18 4.35
N VAL A 81 2.08 4.50 4.60
CA VAL A 81 3.04 5.15 5.50
C VAL A 81 2.83 4.70 6.94
N LYS A 82 1.57 4.62 7.41
CA LYS A 82 1.23 4.14 8.75
C LYS A 82 1.65 2.68 8.96
N GLU A 83 1.45 1.84 7.95
CA GLU A 83 1.85 0.43 7.93
C GLU A 83 3.35 0.22 7.64
N LYS A 84 4.11 1.30 7.38
CA LYS A 84 5.55 1.31 7.10
C LYS A 84 5.95 0.62 5.78
N TRP A 85 5.02 0.44 4.86
CA TRP A 85 5.32 -0.01 3.49
C TRP A 85 5.95 1.10 2.63
N LEU A 86 5.69 2.35 3.02
CA LEU A 86 6.31 3.56 2.47
C LEU A 86 6.81 4.47 3.58
N THR A 87 7.76 5.32 3.24
CA THR A 87 8.21 6.44 4.07
C THR A 87 7.75 7.76 3.47
N LEU A 88 7.60 8.80 4.29
CA LEU A 88 7.26 10.15 3.80
C LEU A 88 8.36 10.77 2.93
N ASP A 89 9.59 10.25 3.02
CA ASP A 89 10.72 10.71 2.20
C ASP A 89 10.64 10.17 0.78
N GLU A 90 10.10 8.95 0.60
CA GLU A 90 9.80 8.39 -0.72
C GLU A 90 8.67 9.13 -1.47
N LEU A 91 8.00 10.06 -0.79
CA LEU A 91 6.95 10.92 -1.33
C LEU A 91 7.41 12.37 -1.50
N SER A 92 8.73 12.63 -1.51
CA SER A 92 9.30 13.98 -1.63
C SER A 92 8.93 14.70 -2.92
N ASP A 93 8.68 13.95 -4.00
CA ASP A 93 8.41 14.49 -5.32
C ASP A 93 6.94 14.90 -5.51
N LEU A 94 6.05 14.51 -4.57
CA LEU A 94 4.67 14.99 -4.53
C LEU A 94 4.62 16.48 -4.22
N THR A 95 3.55 17.15 -4.65
CA THR A 95 3.30 18.53 -4.23
C THR A 95 3.26 18.64 -2.69
N PRO A 96 3.76 19.75 -2.11
CA PRO A 96 3.79 19.94 -0.65
C PRO A 96 2.41 19.82 0.01
N SER A 97 1.35 20.25 -0.67
CA SER A 97 -0.03 20.15 -0.18
C SER A 97 -0.52 18.70 -0.09
N THR A 98 -0.26 17.88 -1.12
CA THR A 98 -0.59 16.45 -1.12
C THR A 98 0.22 15.70 -0.06
N ARG A 99 1.53 15.94 0.02
CA ARG A 99 2.42 15.32 1.02
C ARG A 99 1.98 15.64 2.45
N ALA A 100 1.58 16.90 2.73
CA ALA A 100 1.08 17.30 4.03
C ALA A 100 -0.22 16.56 4.41
N LYS A 101 -1.14 16.35 3.46
CA LYS A 101 -2.37 15.55 3.69
C LYS A 101 -2.04 14.10 4.04
N VAL A 102 -1.14 13.46 3.28
CA VAL A 102 -0.68 12.09 3.56
C VAL A 102 -0.09 12.01 4.96
N ALA A 103 0.80 12.94 5.33
CA ALA A 103 1.45 12.96 6.63
C ALA A 103 0.47 13.19 7.81
N ALA A 104 -0.58 13.98 7.60
CA ALA A 104 -1.62 14.19 8.61
C ALA A 104 -2.47 12.92 8.80
N LEU A 105 -2.94 12.32 7.71
CA LEU A 105 -3.76 11.10 7.72
C LEU A 105 -3.01 9.89 8.28
N ALA A 106 -1.70 9.78 8.04
CA ALA A 106 -0.89 8.67 8.55
C ALA A 106 -0.74 8.66 10.09
N LYS A 107 -1.05 9.78 10.76
CA LYS A 107 -0.98 9.94 12.21
C LYS A 107 -2.32 9.72 12.92
N MET A 108 -3.42 9.64 12.16
CA MET A 108 -4.76 9.30 12.65
C MET A 108 -4.87 7.78 12.83
#